data_AF-A0A9E2KGS6-F1
#
_entry.id   AF-A0A9E2KGS6-F1
#
_cell.length_a   1.000
_cell.length_b   1.000
_cell.length_c   1.000
_cell.angle_alpha   90.00
_cell.angle_beta   90.00
_cell.angle_gamma   90.00
#
_symmetry.space_group_name_H-M   'P 1'
#
loop_
_entity.id
_entity.type
_entity.pdbx_description
1 polymer ?
#
loop_
_entity_poly.entity_id
_entity_poly.type
_entity_poly.pdbx_seq_one_letter_code
_entity_poly.pdbx_strand_id
1 'polypeptide(L)' 'MDQEIEKAMTGGIVFKGKRERPKEEPKIKTKAKKKTYITGLHGSGSAKMKAEIRRKRANRNKK' A
#
# COMPACT_ATOMS: atom_id res chain seq x y z
N MET A 1 25.40 -27.98 -30.25
CA MET A 1 24.27 -28.43 -29.40
C MET A 1 24.74 -29.37 -28.32
N ASP A 2 25.65 -30.31 -28.61
CA ASP A 2 26.10 -31.31 -27.63
C ASP A 2 26.95 -30.74 -26.48
N GLN A 3 27.78 -29.72 -26.76
CA GLN A 3 28.65 -29.08 -25.75
C GLN A 3 27.89 -28.31 -24.66
N GLU A 4 26.71 -27.77 -24.97
CA GLU A 4 25.88 -27.06 -23.98
C GLU A 4 25.14 -28.02 -23.06
N ILE A 5 24.74 -29.19 -23.59
CA ILE A 5 24.06 -30.24 -22.84
C ILE A 5 25.04 -30.91 -21.87
N GLU A 6 26.25 -31.26 -22.33
CA GLU A 6 27.28 -31.85 -21.46
C GLU A 6 27.69 -30.90 -20.32
N LYS A 7 27.85 -29.61 -20.65
CA LYS A 7 28.15 -28.56 -19.65
C LYS A 7 27.00 -28.34 -18.67
N ALA A 8 25.75 -28.49 -19.11
CA ALA A 8 24.59 -28.43 -18.22
C ALA A 8 24.48 -29.66 -17.31
N MET A 9 24.86 -30.85 -17.79
CA MET A 9 24.89 -32.07 -16.98
C MET A 9 26.00 -32.07 -15.93
N THR A 10 27.20 -31.57 -16.27
CA THR A 10 28.36 -31.56 -15.34
C THR A 10 28.41 -30.33 -14.45
N GLY A 11 28.02 -29.15 -14.96
CA GLY A 11 28.12 -27.89 -14.22
C GLY A 11 26.88 -27.50 -13.40
N GLY A 12 25.75 -28.20 -13.60
CA GLY A 12 24.46 -27.86 -12.99
C GLY A 12 23.87 -26.55 -13.54
N ILE A 13 22.54 -26.50 -13.65
CA ILE A 13 21.85 -25.29 -14.11
C ILE A 13 21.60 -24.37 -12.90
N VAL A 14 22.23 -23.20 -12.88
CA VAL A 14 21.98 -22.17 -11.85
C VAL A 14 20.82 -21.28 -12.29
N PHE A 15 19.64 -21.49 -11.71
CA PHE A 15 18.50 -20.59 -11.90
C PHE A 15 18.75 -19.26 -11.19
N LYS A 16 19.15 -18.24 -11.95
CA LYS A 16 19.21 -16.87 -11.43
C LYS A 16 17.79 -16.42 -11.13
N GLY A 17 17.48 -16.22 -9.84
CA GLY A 17 16.16 -15.82 -9.37
C GLY A 17 15.62 -14.57 -10.08
N LYS A 18 14.30 -14.44 -10.10
CA LYS A 18 13.56 -13.33 -10.73
C LYS A 18 14.21 -12.00 -10.32
N ARG A 19 14.56 -11.15 -11.30
CA ARG A 19 15.03 -9.78 -11.04
C ARG A 19 13.98 -9.11 -10.15
N GLU A 20 14.39 -8.64 -8.97
CA GLU A 20 13.52 -7.84 -8.12
C GLU A 20 12.98 -6.70 -8.97
N ARG A 21 11.65 -6.59 -9.04
CA ARG A 21 11.00 -5.44 -9.67
C ARG A 21 11.59 -4.18 -9.04
N PRO A 22 11.85 -3.12 -9.82
CA PRO A 22 12.33 -1.87 -9.25
C PRO A 22 11.44 -1.52 -8.07
N LYS A 23 12.05 -1.37 -6.88
CA LYS A 23 11.34 -0.94 -5.68
C LYS A 23 10.71 0.40 -6.06
N GLU A 24 9.40 0.40 -6.28
CA GLU A 24 8.65 1.64 -6.40
C GLU A 24 8.99 2.42 -5.14
N GLU A 25 9.66 3.56 -5.32
CA GLU A 25 9.94 4.48 -4.23
C GLU A 25 8.65 4.61 -3.42
N PRO A 26 8.71 4.53 -2.08
CA PRO A 26 7.53 4.67 -1.25
C PRO A 26 6.99 6.09 -1.46
N LYS A 27 6.12 6.23 -2.46
CA LYS A 27 5.44 7.46 -2.86
C LYS A 27 4.94 8.05 -1.58
N ILE A 28 5.50 9.18 -1.14
CA ILE A 28 5.18 9.76 0.16
C ILE A 28 3.70 10.14 0.11
N LYS A 29 2.85 9.24 0.61
CA LYS A 29 1.42 9.46 0.72
C LYS A 29 1.24 10.38 1.92
N THR A 30 1.01 11.66 1.64
CA THR A 30 0.57 12.64 2.64
C THR A 30 -0.56 12.03 3.47
N LYS A 31 -0.76 12.49 4.72
CA LYS A 31 -1.82 11.95 5.59
C LYS A 31 -3.17 11.86 4.86
N ALA A 32 -3.49 12.85 4.02
CA ALA A 32 -4.68 12.88 3.17
C ALA A 32 -4.76 11.76 2.10
N LYS A 33 -3.62 11.33 1.53
CA LYS A 33 -3.57 10.28 0.50
C LYS A 33 -3.51 8.86 1.09
N LYS A 34 -3.42 8.71 2.40
CA LYS A 34 -3.43 7.39 3.06
C LYS A 34 -4.84 6.80 3.03
N LYS A 35 -4.97 5.51 2.66
CA LYS A 35 -6.27 4.80 2.54
C LYS A 35 -7.13 4.95 3.78
N THR A 36 -6.53 4.88 4.98
CA THR A 36 -7.22 5.04 6.27
C THR A 36 -7.91 6.40 6.46
N TYR A 37 -7.32 7.48 5.93
CA TYR A 37 -7.89 8.82 5.97
C TYR A 37 -8.96 9.03 4.89
N ILE A 38 -8.80 8.39 3.73
CA ILE A 38 -9.74 8.42 2.60
C ILE A 38 -11.01 7.62 2.92
N THR A 39 -10.87 6.37 3.34
CA THR A 39 -12.01 5.50 3.68
C THR A 39 -12.63 5.86 5.03
N GLY A 40 -11.99 6.75 5.79
CA GLY A 40 -12.51 7.23 7.06
C GLY A 40 -12.65 6.13 8.10
N LEU A 41 -11.56 5.39 8.37
CA LEU A 41 -11.52 4.36 9.42
C LEU A 41 -12.09 4.90 10.75
N HIS A 42 -12.78 4.06 11.51
CA HIS A 42 -13.26 4.42 12.84
C HIS A 42 -12.08 4.91 13.71
N GLY A 43 -12.23 6.08 14.34
CA GLY A 43 -11.16 6.72 15.11
C GLY A 43 -10.17 7.58 14.31
N SER A 44 -10.25 7.61 12.97
CA SER A 44 -9.46 8.52 12.14
C SER A 44 -9.80 10.01 12.40
N GLY A 45 -8.87 10.92 12.08
CA GLY A 45 -9.09 12.37 12.23
C GLY A 45 -10.32 12.87 11.45
N SER A 46 -10.52 12.36 10.23
CA SER A 46 -11.70 12.65 9.41
C SER A 46 -13.00 12.19 10.07
N ALA A 47 -13.00 11.01 10.72
CA ALA A 47 -14.17 10.48 11.43
C ALA A 47 -14.53 11.35 12.65
N LYS A 48 -13.53 11.81 13.41
CA LYS A 48 -13.73 12.72 14.55
C LYS A 48 -14.35 14.04 14.11
N MET A 49 -13.83 14.65 13.04
CA MET A 49 -14.39 15.89 12.46
C MET A 49 -15.84 15.70 12.00
N LYS A 50 -16.16 14.59 11.32
CA LYS A 50 -17.53 14.30 10.88
C LYS A 50 -18.49 14.15 12.07
N ALA A 51 -18.05 13.51 13.15
CA ALA A 51 -18.84 13.37 14.38
C ALA A 51 -19.10 14.73 15.05
N GLU A 52 -18.08 15.60 15.13
CA GLU A 52 -18.23 16.95 15.69
C GLU A 52 -19.23 17.79 14.90
N ILE A 53 -19.16 17.75 13.56
CA ILE A 53 -20.12 18.46 12.70
C ILE A 53 -21.55 17.96 12.95
N ARG A 54 -21.77 16.64 13.11
CA ARG A 54 -23.09 16.09 13.45
C ARG A 54 -23.60 16.60 14.79
N ARG A 55 -22.76 16.59 15.83
CA ARG A 55 -23.10 17.13 17.16
C ARG A 55 -23.49 18.61 17.08
N LYS A 56 -22.69 19.44 16.38
CA LYS A 56 -22.99 20.86 16.19
C LYS A 56 -24.33 21.07 15.48
N ARG A 57 -24.63 20.31 14.42
CA ARG A 57 -25.92 20.38 13.71
C ARG A 57 -27.10 20.04 14.62
N ALA A 58 -27.00 18.94 15.38
CA ALA A 58 -28.04 18.55 16.32
C ALA A 58 -28.32 19.64 17.38
N ASN A 59 -27.28 20.33 17.85
CA ASN A 59 -27.42 21.40 18.82
C ASN A 59 -27.99 22.71 18.26
N ARG A 60 -27.97 22.93 16.92
CA ARG A 60 -28.58 24.13 16.31
C ARG A 60 -30.10 24.14 16.46
N ASN A 61 -30.71 22.96 16.34
CA ASN A 61 -32.16 22.80 16.37
C ASN A 61 -32.70 22.65 17.81
N LYS A 62 -31.84 22.79 18.82
CA LYS A 62 -32.21 22.74 20.24
C LYS A 62 -32.26 24.13 20.90
N LYS A 63 -32.01 25.19 20.13
CA LYS A 63 -32.15 26.57 20.58
C LYS A 63 -33.51 27.12 20.17
#